data_AF-A0A158Q679-F1
#
_entry.id   AF-A0A158Q679-F1
#
_cell.length_a   1.000
_cell.length_b   1.000
_cell.length_c   1.000
_cell.angle_alpha   90.00
_cell.angle_beta   90.00
_cell.angle_gamma   90.00
#
_symmetry.space_group_name_H-M   'P 1'
#
loop_
_entity.id
_entity.type
_entity.pdbx_description
1 polymer ?
#
loop_
_entity_poly.entity_id
_entity_poly.type
_entity_poly.pdbx_seq_one_letter_code
_entity_poly.pdbx_strand_id
1 'polypeptide(L)'
;MPTRIRIALPLIAFTTVLGSIKNPIAALRTLSVSSSACHSAIDHFLKEVMCMSSCHYVIISPKSMLALLLLCISADFSLQQQPPPPPPLPPPPGPLPPPPQPQPQPQPQQQPPQPQQQPHPPPALPQLPAVQQRPDYENLLRDTIADCLSDYQCRVFEHCVVGKCIRDTRACPGGTCPAGMVCVAGRCLPDPLIATTESILGRLKEECPSPWTFSQQFNACYYVGRGSYNFFTASAECRRLGGTVASIGSSGEMTYVNGLVGSGAYWIGYHHTRFSSNWEDGSPVGFTNYRRGQPDGCCGGAGCTLVNYRSNLGEWDDAGCHIIWRTPTYAVCKKPR
;
A
#
# COMPACT_ATOMS: atom_id res chain seq x y z
N MET A 1 44.17 -25.24 6.39
CA MET A 1 43.41 -24.04 6.80
C MET A 1 42.02 -24.09 6.16
N PRO A 2 40.97 -23.70 6.89
CA PRO A 2 40.12 -24.58 7.69
C PRO A 2 39.16 -25.44 6.85
N THR A 3 39.07 -26.72 7.22
CA THR A 3 38.16 -27.73 6.69
C THR A 3 36.73 -27.43 7.15
N ARG A 4 35.83 -27.01 6.24
CA ARG A 4 34.39 -26.88 6.56
C ARG A 4 33.71 -28.23 6.34
N ILE A 5 33.51 -28.96 7.44
CA ILE A 5 32.71 -30.20 7.49
C ILE A 5 31.25 -29.82 7.23
N ARG A 6 30.68 -30.31 6.12
CA ARG A 6 29.24 -30.25 5.86
C ARG A 6 28.57 -31.39 6.61
N ILE A 7 27.99 -31.10 7.77
CA ILE A 7 27.12 -32.05 8.46
C ILE A 7 25.70 -31.83 7.94
N ALA A 8 25.26 -32.70 7.03
CA ALA A 8 23.86 -32.87 6.70
C ALA A 8 23.19 -33.67 7.84
N LEU A 9 22.61 -32.99 8.82
CA LEU A 9 21.80 -33.64 9.86
C LEU A 9 20.33 -33.70 9.37
N PRO A 10 19.67 -34.86 9.43
CA PRO A 10 18.30 -35.02 8.92
C PRO A 10 17.31 -34.22 9.77
N LEU A 11 16.26 -33.69 9.13
CA LEU A 11 15.16 -32.90 9.73
C LEU A 11 14.52 -33.53 10.99
N ILE A 12 14.77 -34.82 11.24
CA ILE A 12 14.17 -35.63 12.30
C ILE A 12 14.80 -35.30 13.68
N ALA A 13 15.99 -34.70 13.74
CA ALA A 13 16.64 -34.33 15.01
C ALA A 13 16.26 -32.93 15.55
N PHE A 14 15.52 -32.12 14.77
CA PHE A 14 15.20 -30.73 15.14
C PHE A 14 13.97 -30.61 16.05
N THR A 15 13.08 -31.59 16.03
CA THR A 15 11.84 -31.58 16.84
C THR A 15 12.09 -31.86 18.32
N THR A 16 13.19 -32.53 18.67
CA THR A 16 13.56 -32.87 20.06
C THR A 16 14.31 -31.76 20.78
N VAL A 17 14.92 -30.80 20.08
CA VAL A 17 15.74 -29.74 20.71
C VAL A 17 14.90 -28.53 21.12
N LEU A 18 13.75 -28.28 20.46
CA LEU A 18 12.87 -27.14 20.74
C LEU A 18 12.00 -27.32 22.01
N GLY A 19 11.97 -28.52 22.60
CA GLY A 19 11.19 -28.84 23.80
C GLY A 19 11.78 -28.36 25.14
N SER A 20 13.01 -27.84 25.15
CA SER A 20 13.74 -27.46 26.39
C SER A 20 14.28 -26.02 26.40
N ILE A 21 13.94 -25.20 25.41
CA ILE A 21 14.50 -23.85 25.28
C ILE A 21 13.65 -22.85 26.07
N LYS A 22 14.12 -22.50 27.27
CA LYS A 22 13.54 -21.45 28.14
C LYS A 22 13.57 -20.04 27.53
N ASN A 23 14.20 -19.85 26.36
CA ASN A 23 14.28 -18.56 25.67
C ASN A 23 14.39 -18.74 24.13
N PRO A 24 13.27 -18.80 23.40
CA PRO A 24 13.28 -19.00 21.94
C PRO A 24 13.95 -17.85 21.17
N ILE A 25 14.04 -16.65 21.78
CA ILE A 25 14.69 -15.48 21.20
C ILE A 25 16.22 -15.65 21.17
N ALA A 26 16.80 -16.35 22.14
CA ALA A 26 18.23 -16.65 22.16
C ALA A 26 18.62 -17.69 21.09
N ALA A 27 17.73 -18.62 20.74
CA ALA A 27 17.97 -19.65 19.73
C ALA A 27 17.89 -19.11 18.29
N LEU A 28 17.11 -18.04 18.04
CA LEU A 28 17.05 -17.38 16.74
C LEU A 28 18.33 -16.61 16.40
N ARG A 29 19.06 -16.11 17.41
CA ARG A 29 20.31 -15.36 17.22
C ARG A 29 21.53 -16.22 16.92
N THR A 30 21.45 -17.54 17.14
CA THR A 30 22.55 -18.48 16.90
C THR A 30 22.46 -19.17 15.53
N LEU A 31 21.39 -18.93 14.77
CA LEU A 31 21.24 -19.43 13.41
C LEU A 31 22.12 -18.62 12.45
N SER A 32 23.26 -19.20 12.10
CA SER A 32 24.13 -18.74 11.01
C SER A 32 23.40 -18.94 9.66
N VAL A 33 22.61 -17.96 9.23
CA VAL A 33 22.02 -17.97 7.88
C VAL A 33 22.91 -17.18 6.93
N SER A 34 23.37 -17.81 5.85
CA SER A 34 24.35 -17.22 4.90
C SER A 34 23.77 -16.18 3.94
N SER A 35 22.54 -15.72 4.18
CA SER A 35 21.77 -14.87 3.27
C SER A 35 21.45 -13.54 3.95
N SER A 36 21.95 -12.44 3.37
CA SER A 36 21.66 -11.07 3.84
C SER A 36 20.16 -10.75 3.79
N ALA A 37 19.42 -11.37 2.86
CA ALA A 37 17.97 -11.26 2.75
C ALA A 37 17.26 -11.92 3.94
N CYS A 38 17.75 -13.09 4.39
CA CYS A 38 17.18 -13.77 5.55
C CYS A 38 17.52 -13.04 6.85
N HIS A 39 18.72 -12.46 6.97
CA HIS A 39 19.06 -11.58 8.09
C HIS A 39 18.15 -10.36 8.13
N SER A 40 17.85 -9.71 7.01
CA SER A 40 16.94 -8.56 6.99
C SER A 40 15.49 -8.96 7.32
N ALA A 41 15.03 -10.12 6.86
CA ALA A 41 13.69 -10.62 7.17
C ALA A 41 13.56 -11.01 8.65
N ILE A 42 14.58 -11.67 9.21
CA ILE A 42 14.64 -11.99 10.64
C ILE A 42 14.77 -10.71 11.47
N ASP A 43 15.57 -9.73 11.05
CA ASP A 43 15.75 -8.48 11.79
C ASP A 43 14.49 -7.59 11.72
N HIS A 44 13.80 -7.55 10.57
CA HIS A 44 12.49 -6.91 10.43
C HIS A 44 11.44 -7.63 11.28
N PHE A 45 11.41 -8.96 11.24
CA PHE A 45 10.50 -9.77 12.06
C PHE A 45 10.79 -9.61 13.56
N LEU A 46 12.06 -9.56 13.97
CA LEU A 46 12.46 -9.32 15.35
C LEU A 46 12.14 -7.88 15.77
N LYS A 47 12.27 -6.89 14.89
CA LYS A 47 11.85 -5.50 15.17
C LYS A 47 10.34 -5.39 15.34
N GLU A 48 9.57 -6.02 14.46
CA GLU A 48 8.11 -6.12 14.57
C GLU A 48 7.70 -6.82 15.88
N VAL A 49 8.31 -7.98 16.19
CA VAL A 49 8.01 -8.77 17.39
C VAL A 49 8.48 -8.08 18.68
N MET A 50 9.63 -7.41 18.68
CA MET A 50 10.12 -6.63 19.82
C MET A 50 9.29 -5.36 20.03
N CYS A 51 8.81 -4.73 18.95
CA CYS A 51 7.89 -3.60 19.02
C CYS A 51 6.52 -4.04 19.59
N MET A 52 6.07 -5.25 19.23
CA MET A 52 4.85 -5.85 19.79
C MET A 52 5.02 -6.33 21.25
N SER A 53 6.23 -6.68 21.68
CA SER A 53 6.49 -7.19 23.03
C SER A 53 6.52 -6.09 24.11
N SER A 54 6.45 -4.80 23.73
CA SER A 54 6.21 -3.68 24.64
C SER A 54 4.73 -3.50 25.02
N CYS A 55 3.84 -4.31 24.45
CA CYS A 55 2.41 -4.35 24.77
C CYS A 55 1.94 -5.81 24.88
N HIS A 56 1.87 -6.34 26.10
CA HIS A 56 1.16 -7.57 26.48
C HIS A 56 1.29 -8.82 25.57
N TYR A 57 2.16 -9.76 25.97
CA TYR A 57 2.05 -11.23 25.80
C TYR A 57 1.60 -11.77 24.42
N VAL A 58 2.42 -11.62 23.38
CA VAL A 58 2.26 -12.41 22.14
C VAL A 58 2.91 -13.78 22.34
N ILE A 59 2.11 -14.82 22.59
CA ILE A 59 2.58 -16.21 22.54
C ILE A 59 2.71 -16.60 21.06
N ILE A 60 3.89 -16.41 20.48
CA ILE A 60 4.19 -16.99 19.17
C ILE A 60 4.22 -18.51 19.36
N SER A 61 3.26 -19.23 18.78
CA SER A 61 3.25 -20.68 18.88
C SER A 61 4.53 -21.27 18.28
N PRO A 62 5.08 -22.36 18.83
CA PRO A 62 6.23 -23.05 18.23
C PRO A 62 5.98 -23.46 16.76
N LYS A 63 4.72 -23.71 16.39
CA LYS A 63 4.32 -24.01 15.01
C LYS A 63 4.46 -22.79 14.08
N SER A 64 4.19 -21.59 14.59
CA SER A 64 4.33 -20.33 13.84
C SER A 64 5.79 -19.98 13.61
N MET A 65 6.67 -20.19 14.60
CA MET A 65 8.12 -20.05 14.42
C MET A 65 8.66 -21.07 13.41
N LEU A 66 8.20 -22.32 13.47
CA LEU A 66 8.62 -23.36 12.52
C LEU A 66 8.16 -23.04 11.09
N ALA A 67 6.95 -22.48 10.90
CA ALA A 67 6.46 -22.05 9.60
C ALA A 67 7.31 -20.92 8.99
N LEU A 68 7.69 -19.92 9.80
CA LEU A 68 8.59 -18.84 9.38
C LEU A 68 9.98 -19.36 9.02
N LEU A 69 10.52 -20.28 9.80
CA LEU A 69 11.79 -20.96 9.51
C LEU A 69 11.74 -21.75 8.20
N LEU A 70 10.67 -22.50 7.95
CA LEU A 70 10.48 -23.25 6.72
C LEU A 70 10.33 -22.33 5.50
N LEU A 71 9.64 -21.19 5.65
CA LEU A 71 9.54 -20.18 4.60
C LEU A 71 10.92 -19.59 4.25
N CYS A 72 11.73 -19.24 5.26
CA CYS A 72 13.09 -18.77 5.05
C CYS A 72 13.98 -19.80 4.33
N ILE A 73 13.90 -21.08 4.73
CA ILE A 73 14.66 -22.17 4.10
C ILE A 73 14.21 -22.39 2.64
N SER A 74 12.90 -22.29 2.37
CA SER A 74 12.36 -22.43 1.00
C SER A 74 12.74 -21.27 0.07
N ALA A 75 12.89 -20.06 0.63
CA ALA A 75 13.34 -18.88 -0.11
C ALA A 75 14.84 -18.97 -0.45
N ASP A 76 15.69 -19.43 0.48
CA ASP A 76 17.11 -19.67 0.21
C ASP A 76 17.31 -20.79 -0.83
N PHE A 77 16.51 -21.85 -0.80
CA PHE A 77 16.56 -22.91 -1.80
C PHE A 77 16.16 -22.41 -3.20
N SER A 78 15.16 -21.51 -3.28
CA SER A 78 14.73 -20.91 -4.56
C SER A 78 15.78 -19.94 -5.13
N LEU A 79 16.49 -19.20 -4.26
CA LEU A 79 17.57 -18.29 -4.68
C LEU A 79 18.81 -19.04 -5.17
N GLN A 80 19.12 -20.21 -4.60
CA GLN A 80 20.25 -21.04 -5.06
C GLN A 80 20.01 -21.75 -6.40
N GLN A 81 18.77 -21.80 -6.89
CA GLN A 81 18.43 -22.38 -8.19
C GLN A 81 18.32 -21.35 -9.32
N GLN A 82 18.48 -20.04 -9.04
CA GLN A 82 18.47 -19.06 -10.13
C GLN A 82 19.76 -19.16 -10.96
N PRO A 83 19.66 -19.27 -12.31
CA PRO A 83 20.83 -19.22 -13.16
C PRO A 83 21.57 -17.88 -12.97
N PRO A 84 22.90 -17.84 -13.12
CA PRO A 84 23.67 -16.61 -12.99
C PRO A 84 23.15 -15.55 -13.96
N PRO A 85 23.15 -14.25 -13.58
CA PRO A 85 22.74 -13.18 -14.48
C PRO A 85 23.63 -13.18 -15.73
N PRO A 86 23.08 -12.86 -16.92
CA PRO A 86 23.88 -12.76 -18.13
C PRO A 86 24.95 -11.68 -17.99
N PRO A 87 26.11 -11.82 -18.67
CA PRO A 87 27.17 -10.81 -18.65
C PRO A 87 26.63 -9.45 -19.15
N PRO A 88 27.18 -8.33 -18.65
CA PRO A 88 26.76 -7.00 -19.07
C PRO A 88 26.95 -6.83 -20.59
N LEU A 89 25.92 -6.30 -21.25
CA LEU A 89 25.97 -5.97 -22.67
C LEU A 89 27.09 -4.94 -22.93
N PRO A 90 27.83 -5.04 -24.04
CA PRO A 90 28.81 -4.02 -24.41
C PRO A 90 28.13 -2.65 -24.56
N PRO A 91 28.84 -1.55 -24.28
CA PRO A 91 28.29 -0.20 -24.43
C PRO A 91 27.82 0.02 -25.87
N PRO A 92 26.72 0.77 -26.08
CA PRO A 92 26.25 1.08 -27.42
C PRO A 92 27.35 1.82 -28.21
N PRO A 93 27.44 1.61 -29.54
CA PRO A 93 28.31 2.40 -30.39
C PRO A 93 28.05 3.90 -30.17
N GLY A 94 29.12 4.70 -30.11
CA GLY A 94 29.02 6.15 -29.97
C GLY A 94 28.12 6.78 -31.04
N PRO A 95 27.57 7.97 -30.79
CA PRO A 95 26.60 8.60 -31.67
C PRO A 95 27.14 8.70 -33.10
N LEU A 96 26.38 8.15 -34.05
CA LEU A 96 26.63 8.32 -35.48
C LEU A 96 26.63 9.83 -35.81
N PRO A 97 27.53 10.29 -36.69
CA PRO A 97 27.51 11.67 -37.15
C PRO A 97 26.14 12.00 -37.78
N PRO A 98 25.64 13.23 -37.60
CA PRO A 98 24.35 13.62 -38.14
C PRO A 98 24.33 13.45 -39.67
N PRO A 99 23.22 12.96 -40.25
CA PRO A 99 23.08 12.87 -41.70
C PRO A 99 23.17 14.27 -42.33
N PRO A 100 23.67 14.39 -43.57
CA PRO A 100 23.66 15.65 -44.31
C PRO A 100 22.23 16.19 -44.41
N GLN A 101 22.04 17.49 -44.15
CA GLN A 101 20.74 18.15 -44.25
C GLN A 101 20.13 17.94 -45.65
N PRO A 102 18.85 17.53 -45.75
CA PRO A 102 18.16 17.48 -47.04
C PRO A 102 18.03 18.88 -47.63
N GLN A 103 18.40 19.04 -48.90
CA GLN A 103 18.07 20.24 -49.66
C GLN A 103 16.54 20.42 -49.74
N PRO A 104 16.02 21.66 -49.85
CA PRO A 104 14.58 21.92 -49.89
C PRO A 104 13.95 21.25 -51.12
N GLN A 105 13.12 20.23 -50.92
CA GLN A 105 12.27 19.70 -51.99
C GLN A 105 11.07 20.64 -52.21
N PRO A 106 10.66 20.88 -53.47
CA PRO A 106 9.44 21.61 -53.79
C PRO A 106 8.21 20.90 -53.22
N GLN A 107 7.26 21.67 -52.68
CA GLN A 107 6.00 21.17 -52.14
C GLN A 107 5.23 20.32 -53.17
N PRO A 108 4.86 19.06 -52.83
CA PRO A 108 3.84 18.35 -53.57
C PRO A 108 2.47 18.95 -53.28
N GLN A 109 1.70 19.16 -54.34
CA GLN A 109 0.31 19.59 -54.30
C GLN A 109 -0.55 18.66 -53.42
N GLN A 110 -1.44 19.27 -52.65
CA GLN A 110 -2.40 18.59 -51.78
C GLN A 110 -3.26 17.60 -52.59
N GLN A 111 -3.16 16.31 -52.28
CA GLN A 111 -4.14 15.31 -52.70
C GLN A 111 -5.34 15.34 -51.75
N PRO A 112 -6.58 15.13 -52.26
CA PRO A 112 -7.78 15.13 -51.43
C PRO A 112 -7.80 13.96 -50.43
N PRO A 113 -8.60 14.04 -49.35
CA PRO A 113 -8.65 13.01 -48.32
C PRO A 113 -9.17 11.69 -48.90
N GLN A 114 -8.46 10.58 -48.66
CA GLN A 114 -9.04 9.26 -48.87
C GLN A 114 -10.13 8.99 -47.82
N PRO A 115 -11.23 8.31 -48.19
CA PRO A 115 -12.27 7.93 -47.25
C PRO A 115 -11.69 6.99 -46.18
N GLN A 116 -11.89 7.32 -44.91
CA GLN A 116 -11.61 6.41 -43.80
C GLN A 116 -12.48 5.15 -43.96
N GLN A 117 -11.86 4.00 -44.22
CA GLN A 117 -12.51 2.72 -44.04
C GLN A 117 -12.76 2.52 -42.54
N GLN A 118 -14.04 2.47 -42.17
CA GLN A 118 -14.44 2.15 -40.80
C GLN A 118 -13.95 0.74 -40.43
N PRO A 119 -13.41 0.53 -39.23
CA PRO A 119 -13.16 -0.81 -38.72
C PRO A 119 -14.50 -1.54 -38.58
N HIS A 120 -14.59 -2.74 -39.15
CA HIS A 120 -15.74 -3.61 -38.98
C HIS A 120 -15.97 -3.91 -37.48
N PRO A 121 -17.23 -3.85 -37.00
CA PRO A 121 -17.53 -4.27 -35.64
C PRO A 121 -17.27 -5.78 -35.47
N PRO A 122 -16.78 -6.22 -34.30
CA PRO A 122 -16.57 -7.64 -34.03
C PRO A 122 -17.90 -8.42 -34.09
N PRO A 123 -17.86 -9.72 -34.41
CA PRO A 123 -19.07 -10.55 -34.48
C PRO A 123 -19.79 -10.54 -33.13
N ALA A 124 -21.11 -10.38 -33.16
CA ALA A 124 -21.94 -10.52 -31.98
C ALA A 124 -21.77 -11.94 -31.41
N LEU A 125 -21.23 -12.04 -30.19
CA LEU A 125 -21.26 -13.27 -29.40
C LEU A 125 -22.73 -13.69 -29.23
N PRO A 126 -23.06 -14.99 -29.37
CA PRO A 126 -24.39 -15.48 -29.06
C PRO A 126 -24.76 -15.07 -27.64
N GLN A 127 -25.90 -14.41 -27.48
CA GLN A 127 -26.44 -14.13 -26.15
C GLN A 127 -26.70 -15.47 -25.47
N LEU A 128 -25.87 -15.82 -24.49
CA LEU A 128 -26.22 -16.87 -23.54
C LEU A 128 -27.56 -16.48 -22.92
N PRO A 129 -28.52 -17.41 -22.83
CA PRO A 129 -29.79 -17.13 -22.16
C PRO A 129 -29.44 -16.65 -20.76
N ALA A 130 -30.09 -15.56 -20.34
CA ALA A 130 -29.94 -15.04 -18.99
C ALA A 130 -30.11 -16.21 -18.03
N VAL A 131 -29.01 -16.58 -17.35
CA VAL A 131 -29.10 -17.44 -16.18
C VAL A 131 -29.99 -16.64 -15.23
N GLN A 132 -31.26 -17.06 -15.12
CA GLN A 132 -32.12 -16.62 -14.05
C GLN A 132 -31.42 -17.07 -12.79
N GLN A 133 -30.60 -16.16 -12.24
CA GLN A 133 -30.10 -16.25 -10.89
C GLN A 133 -31.34 -16.19 -10.01
N ARG A 134 -31.94 -17.37 -9.77
CA ARG A 134 -32.85 -17.59 -8.65
C ARG A 134 -32.09 -17.18 -7.39
N PRO A 135 -32.46 -16.08 -6.72
CA PRO A 135 -31.87 -15.74 -5.41
C PRO A 135 -32.06 -16.88 -4.38
N ASP A 136 -32.96 -17.79 -4.70
CA ASP A 136 -33.34 -18.99 -3.98
C ASP A 136 -32.28 -20.10 -4.07
N TYR A 137 -31.49 -20.26 -5.14
CA TYR A 137 -30.52 -21.38 -5.21
C TYR A 137 -29.27 -21.16 -4.34
N GLU A 138 -28.69 -19.96 -4.31
CA GLU A 138 -27.53 -19.70 -3.44
C GLU A 138 -27.89 -19.73 -1.94
N ASN A 139 -29.12 -19.35 -1.60
CA ASN A 139 -29.61 -19.43 -0.23
C ASN A 139 -29.99 -20.87 0.16
N LEU A 140 -30.61 -21.66 -0.73
CA LEU A 140 -30.84 -23.09 -0.47
C LEU A 140 -29.54 -23.90 -0.38
N LEU A 141 -28.49 -23.52 -1.12
CA LEU A 141 -27.18 -24.17 -1.04
C LEU A 141 -26.46 -23.82 0.27
N ARG A 142 -26.62 -22.59 0.80
CA ARG A 142 -26.10 -22.21 2.12
C ARG A 142 -26.81 -22.92 3.27
N ASP A 143 -28.11 -23.18 3.18
CA ASP A 143 -28.87 -23.81 4.27
C ASP A 143 -28.71 -25.34 4.34
N THR A 144 -28.16 -25.97 3.29
CA THR A 144 -28.02 -27.44 3.22
C THR A 144 -26.60 -27.94 3.48
N ILE A 145 -25.59 -27.07 3.42
CA ILE A 145 -24.19 -27.46 3.65
C ILE A 145 -23.89 -27.34 5.15
N ALA A 146 -23.65 -28.47 5.80
CA ALA A 146 -23.07 -28.50 7.13
C ALA A 146 -21.75 -27.71 7.15
N ASP A 147 -21.63 -26.69 8.01
CA ASP A 147 -20.42 -25.92 8.28
C ASP A 147 -19.23 -26.83 8.64
N CYS A 148 -19.51 -27.98 9.24
CA CYS A 148 -18.52 -28.98 9.62
C CYS A 148 -19.05 -30.41 9.53
N LEU A 149 -18.16 -31.35 9.28
CA LEU A 149 -18.39 -32.80 9.42
C LEU A 149 -17.61 -33.38 10.61
N SER A 150 -16.61 -32.64 11.10
CA SER A 150 -15.78 -32.99 12.26
C SER A 150 -15.20 -31.73 12.91
N ASP A 151 -14.69 -31.86 14.14
CA ASP A 151 -14.06 -30.76 14.89
C ASP A 151 -12.89 -30.10 14.14
N TYR A 152 -12.23 -30.83 13.22
CA TYR A 152 -11.13 -30.29 12.40
C TYR A 152 -11.55 -29.20 11.43
N GLN A 153 -12.85 -29.07 11.14
CA GLN A 153 -13.40 -27.99 10.31
C GLN A 153 -13.81 -26.77 11.13
N CYS A 154 -13.79 -26.88 12.46
CA CYS A 154 -14.14 -25.80 13.36
C CYS A 154 -12.89 -25.06 13.85
N ARG A 155 -13.08 -23.86 14.41
CA ARG A 155 -11.96 -23.14 15.04
C ARG A 155 -11.46 -23.94 16.24
N VAL A 156 -10.23 -23.66 16.70
CA VAL A 156 -9.58 -24.40 17.80
C VAL A 156 -10.38 -24.44 19.12
N PHE A 157 -11.35 -23.53 19.30
CA PHE A 157 -12.23 -23.43 20.48
C PHE A 157 -13.69 -23.78 20.17
N GLU A 158 -13.91 -24.48 19.06
CA GLU A 158 -15.20 -24.95 18.60
C GLU A 158 -15.14 -26.45 18.34
N HIS A 159 -16.30 -27.09 18.41
CA HIS A 159 -16.46 -28.49 18.04
C HIS A 159 -17.70 -28.61 17.16
N CYS A 160 -17.71 -29.64 16.33
CA CYS A 160 -18.75 -29.84 15.36
C CYS A 160 -19.94 -30.57 16.00
N VAL A 161 -21.09 -29.92 16.01
CA VAL A 161 -22.34 -30.49 16.52
C VAL A 161 -23.42 -30.33 15.47
N VAL A 162 -23.90 -31.45 14.94
CA VAL A 162 -24.98 -31.51 13.94
C VAL A 162 -24.72 -30.56 12.76
N GLY A 163 -23.51 -30.64 12.23
CA GLY A 163 -23.11 -29.85 11.08
C GLY A 163 -22.76 -28.39 11.37
N LYS A 164 -22.76 -27.95 12.63
CA LYS A 164 -22.43 -26.56 13.00
C LYS A 164 -21.25 -26.50 13.95
N CYS A 165 -20.34 -25.56 13.71
CA CYS A 165 -19.27 -25.26 14.65
C CYS A 165 -19.83 -24.47 15.82
N ILE A 166 -19.90 -25.10 16.98
CA ILE A 166 -20.35 -24.46 18.22
C ILE A 166 -19.17 -24.26 19.15
N ARG A 167 -19.17 -23.16 19.90
CA ARG A 167 -18.11 -22.85 20.87
C ARG A 167 -18.04 -23.97 21.91
N ASP A 168 -16.85 -24.54 22.11
CA ASP A 168 -16.62 -25.53 23.14
C ASP A 168 -16.58 -24.84 24.52
N THR A 169 -17.63 -25.02 25.30
CA THR A 169 -17.76 -24.49 26.66
C THR A 169 -17.74 -25.61 27.71
N ARG A 170 -17.46 -26.87 27.31
CA ARG A 170 -17.59 -28.06 28.18
C ARG A 170 -16.68 -28.00 29.40
N ALA A 171 -15.52 -27.36 29.29
CA ALA A 171 -14.57 -27.23 30.38
C ALA A 171 -14.85 -26.01 31.29
N CYS A 172 -15.79 -25.14 30.97
CA CYS A 172 -15.93 -23.84 31.63
C CYS A 172 -16.79 -23.85 32.90
N PRO A 173 -16.50 -22.97 33.88
CA PRO A 173 -17.36 -22.79 35.04
C PRO A 173 -18.77 -22.40 34.60
N GLY A 174 -19.78 -23.20 34.94
CA GLY A 174 -21.17 -22.96 34.54
C GLY A 174 -21.49 -23.25 33.07
N GLY A 175 -20.59 -23.90 32.33
CA GLY A 175 -20.83 -24.36 30.95
C GLY A 175 -20.96 -23.25 29.91
N THR A 176 -20.62 -22.00 30.24
CA THR A 176 -20.73 -20.85 29.33
C THR A 176 -19.62 -19.82 29.57
N CYS A 177 -19.34 -19.00 28.56
CA CYS A 177 -18.53 -17.79 28.68
C CYS A 177 -19.29 -16.59 28.11
N PRO A 178 -19.05 -15.36 28.61
CA PRO A 178 -19.63 -14.15 28.03
C PRO A 178 -19.34 -13.99 26.53
N ALA A 179 -20.12 -13.14 25.86
CA ALA A 179 -19.85 -12.73 24.49
C ALA A 179 -18.42 -12.16 24.38
N GLY A 180 -17.69 -12.52 23.32
CA GLY A 180 -16.29 -12.12 23.15
C GLY A 180 -15.26 -13.03 23.82
N MET A 181 -15.66 -14.10 24.54
CA MET A 181 -14.74 -14.97 25.27
C MET A 181 -14.84 -16.45 24.84
N VAL A 182 -13.70 -17.16 24.92
CA VAL A 182 -13.55 -18.61 24.66
C VAL A 182 -13.14 -19.35 25.92
N CYS A 183 -13.51 -20.63 26.01
CA CYS A 183 -13.15 -21.49 27.12
C CYS A 183 -11.76 -22.10 26.92
N VAL A 184 -10.82 -21.82 27.83
CA VAL A 184 -9.48 -22.42 27.81
C VAL A 184 -9.13 -22.94 29.19
N ALA A 185 -8.97 -24.26 29.32
CA ALA A 185 -8.58 -24.92 30.58
C ALA A 185 -9.42 -24.48 31.80
N GLY A 186 -10.74 -24.37 31.63
CA GLY A 186 -11.67 -23.97 32.68
C GLY A 186 -11.68 -22.49 33.04
N ARG A 187 -11.21 -21.63 32.14
CA ARG A 187 -11.27 -20.16 32.29
C ARG A 187 -11.84 -19.54 31.02
N CYS A 188 -12.67 -18.51 31.19
CA CYS A 188 -13.11 -17.67 30.09
C CYS A 188 -12.02 -16.63 29.80
N LEU A 189 -11.42 -16.70 28.62
CA LEU A 189 -10.41 -15.76 28.13
C LEU A 189 -10.97 -15.02 26.91
N PRO A 190 -10.55 -13.77 26.64
CA PRO A 190 -10.91 -13.08 25.40
C PRO A 190 -10.61 -13.96 24.17
N ASP A 191 -11.56 -14.07 23.24
CA ASP A 191 -11.35 -14.77 21.97
C ASP A 191 -10.17 -14.09 21.25
N PRO A 192 -9.04 -14.79 21.00
CA PRO A 192 -7.88 -14.17 20.35
C PRO A 192 -8.20 -13.68 18.94
N LEU A 193 -9.27 -14.18 18.29
CA LEU A 193 -9.72 -13.69 16.99
C LEU A 193 -10.56 -12.40 17.12
N ILE A 194 -11.25 -12.21 18.24
CA ILE A 194 -11.98 -10.95 18.53
C ILE A 194 -10.99 -9.89 19.01
N ALA A 195 -10.06 -10.25 19.90
CA ALA A 195 -8.99 -9.35 20.34
C ALA A 195 -8.09 -8.93 19.16
N THR A 196 -7.82 -9.82 18.20
CA THR A 196 -7.09 -9.44 16.98
C THR A 196 -7.95 -8.61 16.04
N THR A 197 -9.25 -8.86 15.88
CA THR A 197 -10.09 -7.99 15.05
C THR A 197 -10.25 -6.60 15.65
N GLU A 198 -10.40 -6.44 16.96
CA GLU A 198 -10.37 -5.13 17.62
C GLU A 198 -8.98 -4.48 17.55
N SER A 199 -7.90 -5.25 17.66
CA SER A 199 -6.53 -4.74 17.48
C SER A 199 -6.24 -4.34 16.03
N ILE A 200 -6.73 -5.11 15.06
CA ILE A 200 -6.60 -4.85 13.63
C ILE A 200 -7.48 -3.66 13.27
N LEU A 201 -8.71 -3.59 13.77
CA LEU A 201 -9.61 -2.46 13.55
C LEU A 201 -9.07 -1.20 14.24
N GLY A 202 -8.50 -1.33 15.44
CA GLY A 202 -7.78 -0.27 16.13
C GLY A 202 -6.52 0.18 15.38
N ARG A 203 -5.75 -0.75 14.81
CA ARG A 203 -4.62 -0.43 13.93
C ARG A 203 -5.06 0.11 12.58
N LEU A 204 -6.24 -0.25 12.09
CA LEU A 204 -6.90 0.36 10.94
C LEU A 204 -7.56 1.70 11.29
N LYS A 205 -7.62 2.04 12.58
CA LYS A 205 -8.06 3.31 13.15
C LYS A 205 -6.90 4.08 13.81
N GLU A 206 -5.65 3.79 13.46
CA GLU A 206 -4.59 4.79 13.62
C GLU A 206 -4.92 5.94 12.68
N GLU A 207 -5.72 6.85 13.21
CA GLU A 207 -6.06 8.15 12.66
C GLU A 207 -4.78 8.98 12.58
N CYS A 208 -4.75 9.93 11.66
CA CYS A 208 -3.60 10.81 11.51
C CYS A 208 -3.27 11.51 12.84
N PRO A 209 -1.97 11.70 13.18
CA PRO A 209 -1.62 12.40 14.40
C PRO A 209 -2.19 13.82 14.35
N SER A 210 -2.82 14.27 15.44
CA SER A 210 -3.23 15.66 15.55
C SER A 210 -2.02 16.58 15.28
N PRO A 211 -2.13 17.62 14.44
CA PRO A 211 -3.34 18.25 13.90
C PRO A 211 -3.73 17.84 12.45
N TRP A 212 -3.35 16.65 12.00
CA TRP A 212 -3.67 16.17 10.64
C TRP A 212 -5.10 15.62 10.55
N THR A 213 -5.73 15.75 9.38
CA THR A 213 -7.05 15.18 9.08
C THR A 213 -6.90 13.95 8.19
N PHE A 214 -7.44 12.81 8.64
CA PHE A 214 -7.46 11.58 7.85
C PHE A 214 -8.58 11.62 6.80
N SER A 215 -8.25 11.30 5.55
CA SER A 215 -9.24 10.99 4.53
C SER A 215 -9.32 9.47 4.34
N GLN A 216 -10.45 8.87 4.70
CA GLN A 216 -10.69 7.46 4.40
C GLN A 216 -10.75 7.20 2.89
N GLN A 217 -11.29 8.15 2.11
CA GLN A 217 -11.42 8.02 0.66
C GLN A 217 -10.06 7.97 -0.06
N PHE A 218 -9.07 8.74 0.41
CA PHE A 218 -7.74 8.80 -0.21
C PHE A 218 -6.66 8.07 0.59
N ASN A 219 -7.03 7.45 1.72
CA ASN A 219 -6.14 6.76 2.66
C ASN A 219 -4.85 7.56 2.96
N ALA A 220 -5.03 8.85 3.23
CA ALA A 220 -3.94 9.80 3.43
C ALA A 220 -4.28 10.84 4.50
N CYS A 221 -3.23 11.40 5.09
CA CYS A 221 -3.32 12.46 6.08
C CYS A 221 -3.07 13.81 5.40
N TYR A 222 -3.93 14.79 5.70
CA TYR A 222 -3.79 16.16 5.20
C TYR A 222 -3.65 17.17 6.34
N TYR A 223 -2.84 18.20 6.12
CA TYR A 223 -2.69 19.31 7.06
C TYR A 223 -2.74 20.63 6.30
N VAL A 224 -3.49 21.61 6.83
CA VAL A 224 -3.63 22.94 6.25
C VAL A 224 -2.89 23.95 7.13
N GLY A 225 -1.70 24.32 6.71
CA GLY A 225 -0.90 25.39 7.33
C GLY A 225 -1.48 26.75 7.00
N ARG A 226 -1.92 27.49 8.03
CA ARG A 226 -2.43 28.86 7.90
C ARG A 226 -1.27 29.85 8.02
N GLY A 227 -1.07 30.69 7.01
CA GLY A 227 0.04 31.64 7.00
C GLY A 227 0.10 32.46 5.72
N SER A 228 1.27 32.98 5.40
CA SER A 228 1.57 33.68 4.14
C SER A 228 2.78 33.02 3.49
N TYR A 229 2.54 31.87 2.88
CA TYR A 229 3.59 31.05 2.30
C TYR A 229 3.88 31.47 0.86
N ASN A 230 5.16 31.50 0.49
CA ASN A 230 5.55 31.22 -0.90
C ASN A 230 5.68 29.69 -1.05
N PHE A 231 5.93 29.20 -2.26
CA PHE A 231 5.99 27.76 -2.49
C PHE A 231 7.06 27.08 -1.62
N PHE A 232 8.25 27.66 -1.55
CA PHE A 232 9.37 27.07 -0.82
C PHE A 232 9.11 26.98 0.68
N THR A 233 8.51 28.01 1.28
CA THR A 233 8.16 27.97 2.71
C THR A 233 7.00 27.03 2.98
N ALA A 234 6.05 26.85 2.05
CA ALA A 234 5.02 25.83 2.14
C ALA A 234 5.62 24.41 2.10
N SER A 235 6.51 24.13 1.13
CA SER A 235 7.21 22.84 1.02
C SER A 235 8.07 22.54 2.25
N ALA A 236 8.82 23.53 2.74
CA ALA A 236 9.61 23.36 3.94
C ALA A 236 8.76 23.03 5.17
N GLU A 237 7.59 23.68 5.32
CA GLU A 237 6.68 23.40 6.42
C GLU A 237 6.10 21.99 6.36
N CYS A 238 5.67 21.54 5.17
CA CYS A 238 5.16 20.18 5.00
C CYS A 238 6.22 19.12 5.31
N ARG A 239 7.46 19.34 4.86
CA ARG A 239 8.60 18.45 5.17
C ARG A 239 8.92 18.42 6.66
N ARG A 240 8.88 19.58 7.34
CA ARG A 240 9.07 19.69 8.79
C ARG A 240 8.04 18.86 9.57
N LEU A 241 6.81 18.75 9.05
CA LEU A 241 5.72 17.97 9.65
C LEU A 241 5.71 16.49 9.25
N GLY A 242 6.71 16.03 8.50
CA GLY A 242 6.83 14.64 8.05
C GLY A 242 5.96 14.28 6.84
N GLY A 243 5.55 15.27 6.04
CA GLY A 243 4.85 15.07 4.78
C GLY A 243 5.48 15.86 3.63
N THR A 244 4.73 16.04 2.55
CA THR A 244 5.11 16.84 1.37
C THR A 244 3.97 17.77 1.01
N VAL A 245 4.21 18.78 0.15
CA VAL A 245 3.10 19.58 -0.38
C VAL A 245 2.19 18.64 -1.18
N ALA A 246 0.88 18.78 -1.00
CA ALA A 246 -0.07 17.78 -1.43
C ALA A 246 -0.04 17.52 -2.94
N SER A 247 0.00 16.24 -3.30
CA SER A 247 -0.36 15.73 -4.62
C SER A 247 -1.86 15.54 -4.76
N ILE A 248 -2.40 15.79 -5.95
CA ILE A 248 -3.83 15.65 -6.26
C ILE A 248 -4.00 14.70 -7.44
N GLY A 249 -4.49 13.49 -7.19
CA GLY A 249 -4.65 12.43 -8.19
C GLY A 249 -6.01 12.38 -8.87
N SER A 250 -7.01 13.15 -8.42
CA SER A 250 -8.36 13.13 -8.97
C SER A 250 -9.17 14.40 -8.67
N SER A 251 -10.27 14.60 -9.39
CA SER A 251 -11.25 15.67 -9.11
C SER A 251 -11.91 15.51 -7.73
N GLY A 252 -12.12 14.27 -7.28
CA GLY A 252 -12.62 13.97 -5.94
C GLY A 252 -11.64 14.43 -4.86
N GLU A 253 -10.35 14.14 -5.05
CA GLU A 253 -9.30 14.60 -4.13
C GLU A 253 -9.18 16.12 -4.13
N MET A 254 -9.32 16.75 -5.31
CA MET A 254 -9.31 18.20 -5.42
C MET A 254 -10.45 18.83 -4.61
N THR A 255 -11.65 18.28 -4.75
CA THR A 255 -12.84 18.74 -4.02
C THR A 255 -12.65 18.59 -2.51
N TYR A 256 -12.11 17.46 -2.06
CA TYR A 256 -11.82 17.21 -0.66
C TYR A 256 -10.81 18.21 -0.08
N VAL A 257 -9.67 18.40 -0.74
CA VAL A 257 -8.64 19.34 -0.31
C VAL A 257 -9.16 20.78 -0.32
N ASN A 258 -9.92 21.16 -1.34
CA ASN A 258 -10.54 22.49 -1.42
C ASN A 258 -11.50 22.72 -0.25
N GLY A 259 -12.26 21.69 0.15
CA GLY A 259 -13.12 21.72 1.34
C GLY A 259 -12.37 21.91 2.65
N LEU A 260 -11.16 21.33 2.79
CA LEU A 260 -10.32 21.51 3.98
C LEU A 260 -9.79 22.94 4.10
N VAL A 261 -9.47 23.60 2.99
CA VAL A 261 -8.92 24.97 2.98
C VAL A 261 -10.02 26.03 3.08
N GLY A 262 -11.15 25.82 2.41
CA GLY A 262 -12.22 26.81 2.27
C GLY A 262 -11.94 27.80 1.14
N SER A 263 -12.07 29.11 1.41
CA SER A 263 -11.98 30.17 0.39
C SER A 263 -10.56 30.72 0.14
N GLY A 264 -9.52 30.13 0.76
CA GLY A 264 -8.14 30.59 0.66
C GLY A 264 -7.45 30.12 -0.62
N ALA A 265 -6.44 30.88 -1.06
CA ALA A 265 -5.47 30.40 -2.06
C ALA A 265 -4.39 29.56 -1.39
N TYR A 266 -3.88 28.53 -2.06
CA TYR A 266 -2.94 27.60 -1.45
C TYR A 266 -2.00 26.92 -2.43
N TRP A 267 -0.84 26.51 -1.93
CA TRP A 267 0.14 25.76 -2.70
C TRP A 267 -0.15 24.25 -2.71
N ILE A 268 0.05 23.64 -3.88
CA ILE A 268 0.10 22.18 -4.06
C ILE A 268 1.47 21.79 -4.64
N GLY A 269 1.84 20.52 -4.52
CA GLY A 269 3.17 20.02 -4.93
C GLY A 269 3.35 19.83 -6.43
N TYR A 270 2.49 20.42 -7.28
CA TYR A 270 2.57 20.25 -8.73
C TYR A 270 3.59 21.23 -9.31
N HIS A 271 4.57 20.69 -10.01
CA HIS A 271 5.53 21.46 -10.78
C HIS A 271 5.26 21.29 -12.26
N HIS A 272 5.12 22.41 -12.97
CA HIS A 272 4.98 22.43 -14.41
C HIS A 272 6.03 23.35 -15.02
N THR A 273 6.92 22.77 -15.80
CA THR A 273 7.94 23.48 -16.58
C THR A 273 7.75 23.16 -18.06
N ARG A 274 8.49 23.85 -18.94
CA ARG A 274 8.49 23.56 -20.38
C ARG A 274 8.86 22.10 -20.72
N PHE A 275 9.63 21.44 -19.86
CA PHE A 275 10.21 20.12 -20.14
C PHE A 275 9.66 19.00 -19.27
N SER A 276 9.00 19.33 -18.16
CA SER A 276 8.55 18.33 -17.20
C SER A 276 7.28 18.75 -16.49
N SER A 277 6.51 17.76 -16.07
CA SER A 277 5.41 17.92 -15.14
C SER A 277 5.51 16.81 -14.11
N ASN A 278 5.53 17.16 -12.83
CA ASN A 278 5.71 16.20 -11.75
C ASN A 278 5.13 16.70 -10.43
N TRP A 279 4.78 15.76 -9.57
CA TRP A 279 4.49 16.03 -8.17
C TRP A 279 5.78 16.00 -7.35
N GLU A 280 5.90 16.84 -6.32
CA GLU A 280 7.06 16.88 -5.41
C GLU A 280 7.24 15.55 -4.65
N ASP A 281 6.16 14.80 -4.43
CA ASP A 281 6.17 13.48 -3.77
C ASP A 281 6.42 12.30 -4.72
N GLY A 282 6.60 12.56 -6.02
CA GLY A 282 6.81 11.52 -7.03
C GLY A 282 5.54 10.78 -7.48
N SER A 283 4.34 11.22 -7.05
CA SER A 283 3.08 10.66 -7.53
C SER A 283 2.96 10.76 -9.06
N PRO A 284 2.23 9.84 -9.72
CA PRO A 284 1.98 9.93 -11.15
C PRO A 284 1.12 11.14 -11.50
N VAL A 285 1.42 11.78 -12.62
CA VAL A 285 0.61 12.87 -13.17
C VAL A 285 -0.54 12.27 -13.96
N GLY A 286 -1.72 12.18 -13.35
CA GLY A 286 -2.96 11.70 -13.99
C GLY A 286 -4.12 12.69 -13.95
N PHE A 287 -3.96 13.83 -13.25
CA PHE A 287 -5.01 14.83 -13.07
C PHE A 287 -4.41 16.23 -13.10
N THR A 288 -5.11 17.15 -13.77
CA THR A 288 -4.79 18.58 -13.79
C THR A 288 -6.07 19.40 -13.72
N ASN A 289 -6.05 20.55 -13.07
CA ASN A 289 -7.21 21.43 -12.96
C ASN A 289 -6.89 22.92 -13.21
N TYR A 290 -6.03 23.21 -14.19
CA TYR A 290 -5.74 24.59 -14.57
C TYR A 290 -7.01 25.34 -14.97
N ARG A 291 -7.18 26.56 -14.45
CA ARG A 291 -8.26 27.43 -14.91
C ARG A 291 -8.07 27.75 -16.38
N ARG A 292 -9.14 28.21 -17.03
CA ARG A 292 -9.06 28.68 -18.41
C ARG A 292 -7.97 29.74 -18.57
N GLY A 293 -7.07 29.51 -19.54
CA GLY A 293 -5.94 30.39 -19.83
C GLY A 293 -4.70 30.14 -18.95
N GLN A 294 -4.62 29.00 -18.27
CA GLN A 294 -3.43 28.57 -17.55
C GLN A 294 -3.00 27.16 -18.04
N PRO A 295 -1.73 26.79 -17.92
CA PRO A 295 -0.61 27.67 -17.54
C PRO A 295 -0.29 28.69 -18.65
N ASP A 296 0.09 29.93 -18.29
CA ASP A 296 0.44 31.00 -19.27
C ASP A 296 1.90 31.46 -19.20
N GLY A 297 2.67 31.01 -18.20
CA GLY A 297 4.06 31.37 -18.01
C GLY A 297 4.28 32.83 -17.58
N CYS A 298 3.21 33.59 -17.27
CA CYS A 298 3.34 34.98 -16.87
C CYS A 298 4.12 35.12 -15.57
N CYS A 299 4.73 36.29 -15.37
CA CYS A 299 4.95 36.82 -14.03
C CYS A 299 5.93 35.95 -13.19
N GLY A 300 6.83 35.22 -13.86
CA GLY A 300 7.75 34.26 -13.23
C GLY A 300 7.14 32.88 -12.98
N GLY A 301 5.98 32.56 -13.56
CA GLY A 301 5.16 31.36 -13.36
C GLY A 301 5.75 30.02 -13.82
N ALA A 302 7.04 29.93 -14.09
CA ALA A 302 7.62 28.77 -14.77
C ALA A 302 7.91 27.54 -13.88
N GLY A 303 7.11 27.24 -12.85
CA GLY A 303 7.39 26.01 -12.09
C GLY A 303 6.54 25.63 -10.88
N CYS A 304 5.71 26.50 -10.31
CA CYS A 304 4.92 26.16 -9.13
C CYS A 304 3.43 26.40 -9.36
N THR A 305 2.59 25.65 -8.66
CA THR A 305 1.14 25.65 -8.90
C THR A 305 0.37 26.18 -7.71
N LEU A 306 -0.35 27.28 -7.93
CA LEU A 306 -1.19 27.93 -6.94
C LEU A 306 -2.65 27.60 -7.23
N VAL A 307 -3.39 27.20 -6.21
CA VAL A 307 -4.82 26.91 -6.30
C VAL A 307 -5.63 28.10 -5.80
N ASN A 308 -6.79 28.34 -6.41
CA ASN A 308 -7.75 29.36 -6.01
C ASN A 308 -7.20 30.80 -6.06
N TYR A 309 -6.32 31.10 -7.03
CA TYR A 309 -5.84 32.47 -7.19
C TYR A 309 -6.95 33.43 -7.64
N ARG A 310 -7.82 32.99 -8.57
CA ARG A 310 -8.93 33.79 -9.14
C ARG A 310 -10.33 33.27 -8.81
N SER A 311 -10.45 32.04 -8.31
CA SER A 311 -11.72 31.41 -7.94
C SER A 311 -11.59 30.68 -6.60
N ASN A 312 -12.66 30.03 -6.14
CA ASN A 312 -12.68 29.14 -4.96
C ASN A 312 -13.07 27.70 -5.34
N LEU A 313 -12.92 27.35 -6.62
CA LEU A 313 -13.41 26.09 -7.22
C LEU A 313 -12.35 24.98 -7.27
N GLY A 314 -11.17 25.21 -6.67
CA GLY A 314 -10.03 24.30 -6.72
C GLY A 314 -9.24 24.39 -8.04
N GLU A 315 -9.38 25.47 -8.81
CA GLU A 315 -8.70 25.66 -10.09
C GLU A 315 -7.27 26.20 -9.90
N TRP A 316 -6.39 25.85 -10.84
CA TRP A 316 -4.95 26.06 -10.73
C TRP A 316 -4.44 27.17 -11.65
N ASP A 317 -3.41 27.87 -11.17
CA ASP A 317 -2.61 28.86 -11.88
C ASP A 317 -1.14 28.44 -11.80
N ASP A 318 -0.38 28.68 -12.86
CA ASP A 318 1.08 28.64 -12.76
C ASP A 318 1.57 29.95 -12.13
N ALA A 319 2.49 29.83 -11.17
CA ALA A 319 2.79 30.91 -10.25
C ALA A 319 4.27 30.92 -9.88
N GLY A 320 4.82 32.13 -9.72
CA GLY A 320 6.20 32.32 -9.30
C GLY A 320 6.43 31.77 -7.89
N CYS A 321 7.34 30.81 -7.76
CA CYS A 321 7.56 30.04 -6.53
C CYS A 321 8.02 30.88 -5.32
N HIS A 322 8.66 32.03 -5.56
CA HIS A 322 9.19 32.91 -4.50
C HIS A 322 8.18 33.95 -4.01
N ILE A 323 7.04 34.10 -4.69
CA ILE A 323 6.08 35.18 -4.46
C ILE A 323 4.98 34.72 -3.51
N ILE A 324 4.59 35.59 -2.58
CA ILE A 324 3.36 35.45 -1.79
C ILE A 324 2.24 36.12 -2.58
N TRP A 325 1.42 35.33 -3.29
CA TRP A 325 0.40 35.83 -4.21
C TRP A 325 -0.87 36.33 -3.52
N ARG A 326 -1.18 35.81 -2.33
CA ARG A 326 -2.31 36.19 -1.48
C ARG A 326 -1.90 36.22 -0.02
N THR A 327 -2.60 37.00 0.78
CA THR A 327 -2.44 37.03 2.24
C THR A 327 -3.82 36.79 2.86
N PRO A 328 -4.06 35.62 3.49
CA PRO A 328 -3.15 34.47 3.59
C PRO A 328 -3.00 33.69 2.27
N THR A 329 -1.87 32.99 2.11
CA THR A 329 -1.70 31.86 1.16
C THR A 329 -1.34 30.64 2.01
N TYR A 330 -2.12 29.57 1.92
CA TYR A 330 -1.99 28.39 2.78
C TYR A 330 -1.01 27.37 2.20
N ALA A 331 -0.45 26.54 3.08
CA ALA A 331 0.29 25.33 2.70
C ALA A 331 -0.62 24.12 2.91
N VAL A 332 -0.81 23.29 1.88
CA VAL A 332 -1.52 22.00 2.02
C VAL A 332 -0.50 20.89 1.99
N CYS A 333 -0.41 20.15 3.08
CA CYS A 333 0.50 19.03 3.22
C CYS A 333 -0.25 17.70 3.11
N LYS A 334 0.41 16.68 2.57
CA LYS A 334 -0.07 15.31 2.46
C LYS A 334 1.01 14.34 2.95
N LYS A 335 0.59 13.24 3.57
CA LYS A 335 1.45 12.07 3.80
C LYS A 335 0.62 10.78 3.75
N PRO A 336 1.25 9.64 3.42
CA PRO A 336 0.63 8.34 3.61
C PRO A 336 0.20 8.16 5.07
N ARG A 337 -0.80 7.30 5.25
CA ARG A 337 -1.21 6.85 6.57
C ARG A 337 -0.05 6.20 7.32
#